data_AF-A0A957YBW8-F1
#
_entry.id   AF-A0A957YBW8-F1
#
_cell.length_a   1.000
_cell.length_b   1.000
_cell.length_c   1.000
_cell.angle_alpha   90.00
_cell.angle_beta   90.00
_cell.angle_gamma   90.00
#
_symmetry.space_group_name_H-M   'P 1'
#
loop_
_entity.id
_entity.type
_entity.pdbx_description
1 polymer ?
#
loop_
_entity_poly.entity_id
_entity_poly.type
_entity_poly.pdbx_seq_one_letter_code
_entity_poly.pdbx_strand_id
1 'polypeptide(L)'
;MVGCGSTPTTEPQAEGTIEEPTSAEEAEPAEEVAPVEKEVVEEEAAAEPTEEAEATTETEAADTGSFTLNERIAEKVANGEPLMLRVSYHDVSNEFAPFIKQGVEQAATDFDVDVEMVGPVSPDADAQIAELENLVEAGVDGLAISSVSSDALAPIIDRLVAEGIPVVTYNTDNPESARLGFAGQDLVQSGYEAAKVLADLM
;
A
#
# COMPACT_ATOMS: atom_id res chain seq x y z
N MET A 1 -4.79 -83.46 -27.95
CA MET A 1 -5.61 -83.10 -26.78
C MET A 1 -6.30 -81.78 -27.09
N VAL A 2 -7.62 -81.74 -26.94
CA VAL A 2 -8.57 -80.83 -27.59
C VAL A 2 -9.34 -80.08 -26.49
N GLY A 3 -9.78 -78.84 -26.77
CA GLY A 3 -10.75 -78.04 -25.98
C GLY A 3 -10.14 -76.72 -25.49
N CYS A 4 -10.38 -75.53 -26.06
CA CYS A 4 -11.62 -74.82 -26.45
C CYS A 4 -12.60 -74.54 -25.29
N GLY A 5 -12.58 -73.29 -24.80
CA GLY A 5 -13.72 -72.42 -24.46
C GLY A 5 -14.65 -72.79 -23.30
N SER A 6 -14.97 -71.80 -22.46
CA SER A 6 -16.34 -71.24 -22.26
C SER A 6 -16.46 -70.53 -20.91
N THR A 7 -16.90 -69.26 -20.94
CA THR A 7 -17.50 -68.53 -19.81
C THR A 7 -18.90 -69.04 -19.48
N PRO A 8 -19.41 -68.76 -18.27
CA PRO A 8 -20.73 -68.09 -18.17
C PRO A 8 -20.86 -67.03 -17.05
N THR A 9 -21.35 -65.84 -17.45
CA THR A 9 -22.47 -64.97 -17.00
C THR A 9 -23.26 -65.23 -15.67
N THR A 10 -23.29 -64.18 -14.81
CA THR A 10 -24.41 -63.49 -14.06
C THR A 10 -24.98 -63.90 -12.66
N GLU A 11 -24.66 -63.03 -11.66
CA GLU A 11 -25.46 -62.30 -10.59
C GLU A 11 -26.44 -62.99 -9.59
N PRO A 12 -26.96 -62.30 -8.52
CA PRO A 12 -26.43 -61.23 -7.62
C PRO A 12 -26.75 -61.41 -6.08
N GLN A 13 -26.11 -60.60 -5.22
CA GLN A 13 -26.60 -60.13 -3.88
C GLN A 13 -25.86 -58.79 -3.58
N ALA A 14 -26.49 -57.60 -3.68
CA ALA A 14 -27.03 -56.74 -2.60
C ALA A 14 -26.02 -56.46 -1.45
N GLU A 15 -25.67 -55.24 -1.01
CA GLU A 15 -26.46 -54.05 -0.67
C GLU A 15 -25.54 -52.79 -0.59
N GLY A 16 -26.10 -51.57 -0.66
CA GLY A 16 -25.52 -50.40 0.02
C GLY A 16 -25.19 -49.14 -0.81
N THR A 17 -26.22 -48.32 -1.02
CA THR A 17 -26.33 -46.96 -1.56
C THR A 17 -25.18 -45.96 -1.29
N ILE A 18 -24.94 -45.12 -2.30
CA ILE A 18 -24.11 -43.91 -2.34
C ILE A 18 -24.90 -42.74 -1.72
N GLU A 19 -24.33 -41.94 -0.80
CA GLU A 19 -24.69 -40.52 -0.65
C GLU A 19 -23.47 -39.68 -0.23
N GLU A 20 -23.35 -38.51 -0.87
CA GLU A 20 -22.34 -37.48 -0.68
C GLU A 20 -22.51 -36.73 0.66
N PRO A 21 -21.43 -36.19 1.27
CA PRO A 21 -21.57 -35.40 2.48
C PRO A 21 -22.03 -33.97 2.15
N THR A 22 -23.28 -33.65 2.49
CA THR A 22 -23.70 -32.27 2.76
C THR A 22 -23.38 -31.98 4.22
N SER A 23 -22.48 -31.03 4.50
CA SER A 23 -22.35 -30.44 5.84
C SER A 23 -22.32 -28.93 5.68
N ALA A 24 -23.45 -28.32 6.02
CA ALA A 24 -23.53 -26.92 6.40
C ALA A 24 -23.07 -26.81 7.87
N GLU A 25 -22.20 -25.85 8.15
CA GLU A 25 -21.87 -25.38 9.51
C GLU A 25 -21.61 -23.87 9.35
N GLU A 26 -22.68 -23.08 9.51
CA GLU A 26 -22.92 -22.15 10.61
C GLU A 26 -22.06 -20.88 10.56
N ALA A 27 -22.70 -19.81 10.06
CA ALA A 27 -22.27 -18.43 10.19
C ALA A 27 -22.76 -17.88 11.54
N GLU A 28 -21.87 -17.24 12.30
CA GLU A 28 -22.21 -16.56 13.55
C GLU A 28 -22.98 -15.25 13.29
N PRO A 29 -23.97 -14.88 14.13
CA PRO A 29 -24.83 -13.74 13.86
C PRO A 29 -24.21 -12.40 14.29
N ALA A 30 -24.43 -11.38 13.46
CA ALA A 30 -24.14 -9.99 13.74
C ALA A 30 -25.06 -9.42 14.85
N GLU A 31 -24.46 -8.64 15.75
CA GLU A 31 -25.12 -7.98 16.87
C GLU A 31 -25.94 -6.76 16.40
N GLU A 32 -27.18 -6.67 16.90
CA GLU A 32 -28.22 -5.70 16.54
C GLU A 32 -27.97 -4.33 17.19
N VAL A 33 -27.81 -3.28 16.38
CA VAL A 33 -27.76 -1.87 16.85
C VAL A 33 -29.13 -1.22 16.68
N ALA A 34 -29.74 -0.84 17.81
CA ALA A 34 -31.04 -0.17 17.89
C ALA A 34 -31.04 1.25 17.26
N PRO A 35 -32.19 1.76 16.76
CA PRO A 35 -32.24 3.00 16.01
C PRO A 35 -32.19 4.25 16.90
N VAL A 36 -31.38 5.23 16.52
CA VAL A 36 -31.39 6.59 17.06
C VAL A 36 -32.24 7.46 16.12
N GLU A 37 -33.43 7.84 16.56
CA GLU A 37 -34.25 8.86 15.91
C GLU A 37 -33.58 10.24 16.04
N LYS A 38 -33.43 10.96 14.91
CA LYS A 38 -33.16 12.41 14.92
C LYS A 38 -33.94 13.12 13.82
N GLU A 39 -34.95 13.83 14.32
CA GLU A 39 -35.45 15.17 13.96
C GLU A 39 -35.00 15.79 12.61
N VAL A 40 -36.02 16.10 11.80
CA VAL A 40 -35.96 16.83 10.54
C VAL A 40 -35.65 18.31 10.78
N VAL A 41 -34.65 18.84 10.09
CA VAL A 41 -34.56 20.26 9.77
C VAL A 41 -34.29 20.38 8.27
N GLU A 42 -35.31 20.81 7.53
CA GLU A 42 -35.20 21.30 6.16
C GLU A 42 -34.61 22.72 6.21
N GLU A 43 -33.60 23.02 5.38
CA GLU A 43 -33.53 24.30 4.67
C GLU A 43 -32.67 24.20 3.39
N GLU A 44 -33.12 24.94 2.38
CA GLU A 44 -32.88 24.88 0.95
C GLU A 44 -31.54 25.45 0.41
N ALA A 45 -31.32 25.11 -0.86
CA ALA A 45 -30.75 25.92 -1.95
C ALA A 45 -29.23 25.88 -2.24
N ALA A 46 -28.90 24.99 -3.18
CA ALA A 46 -28.27 25.26 -4.48
C ALA A 46 -27.20 26.38 -4.57
N ALA A 47 -25.97 25.95 -4.85
CA ALA A 47 -25.04 26.64 -5.75
C ALA A 47 -24.12 25.59 -6.40
N GLU A 48 -24.17 25.45 -7.72
CA GLU A 48 -23.15 24.73 -8.49
C GLU A 48 -21.80 25.45 -8.38
N PRO A 49 -20.68 24.73 -8.50
CA PRO A 49 -19.69 25.23 -9.45
C PRO A 49 -19.07 24.17 -10.34
N THR A 50 -18.83 24.65 -11.55
CA THR A 50 -18.04 24.13 -12.65
C THR A 50 -16.54 24.25 -12.34
N GLU A 51 -15.76 23.52 -13.15
CA GLU A 51 -14.39 23.84 -13.58
C GLU A 51 -13.22 23.18 -12.81
N GLU A 52 -12.35 22.57 -13.62
CA GLU A 52 -11.11 21.89 -13.29
C GLU A 52 -10.20 22.76 -12.40
N ALA A 53 -9.69 22.18 -11.32
CA ALA A 53 -8.56 22.74 -10.60
C ALA A 53 -7.33 21.88 -10.90
N GLU A 54 -6.53 22.31 -11.88
CA GLU A 54 -5.12 21.93 -11.98
C GLU A 54 -4.43 22.37 -10.70
N ALA A 55 -4.13 21.41 -9.81
CA ALA A 55 -3.31 21.67 -8.63
C ALA A 55 -1.85 21.81 -9.08
N THR A 56 -1.44 23.07 -9.29
CA THR A 56 -0.04 23.46 -9.32
C THR A 56 0.46 23.47 -7.88
N THR A 57 1.15 22.41 -7.47
CA THR A 57 1.82 22.38 -6.16
C THR A 57 3.15 23.13 -6.29
N GLU A 58 3.17 24.38 -5.83
CA GLU A 58 4.41 25.00 -5.37
C GLU A 58 4.98 24.14 -4.24
N THR A 59 6.23 23.69 -4.39
CA THR A 59 6.98 23.03 -3.32
C THR A 59 7.25 24.06 -2.22
N GLU A 60 6.32 24.17 -1.28
CA GLU A 60 6.62 24.76 0.03
C GLU A 60 7.58 23.80 0.73
N ALA A 61 8.83 24.24 0.91
CA ALA A 61 9.80 23.51 1.71
C ALA A 61 9.26 23.44 3.15
N ALA A 62 8.73 22.28 3.52
CA ALA A 62 8.31 22.00 4.88
C ALA A 62 9.45 22.37 5.86
N ASP A 63 9.09 22.96 7.01
CA ASP A 63 10.01 23.28 8.10
C ASP A 63 10.66 21.98 8.60
N THR A 64 11.79 21.61 8.00
CA THR A 64 12.61 20.46 8.37
C THR A 64 13.30 20.82 9.68
N GLY A 65 12.56 20.74 10.79
CA GLY A 65 13.11 20.96 12.13
C GLY A 65 14.45 20.24 12.28
N SER A 66 15.52 20.97 12.57
CA SER A 66 16.91 20.55 12.78
C SER A 66 17.40 19.23 12.12
N PHE A 67 16.94 18.87 10.93
CA PHE A 67 17.45 17.68 10.25
C PHE A 67 18.86 17.97 9.74
N THR A 68 19.81 17.10 10.08
CA THR A 68 21.19 17.23 9.62
C THR A 68 21.46 16.14 8.60
N LEU A 69 21.70 16.56 7.35
CA LEU A 69 22.10 15.67 6.27
C LEU A 69 23.44 15.00 6.59
N ASN A 70 23.55 13.72 6.24
CA ASN A 70 24.81 13.01 6.27
C ASN A 70 25.87 13.75 5.43
N GLU A 71 27.11 13.86 5.91
CA GLU A 71 28.19 14.59 5.25
C GLU A 71 28.38 14.15 3.79
N ARG A 72 28.32 12.83 3.54
CA ARG A 72 28.44 12.25 2.20
C ARG A 72 27.36 12.76 1.24
N ILE A 73 26.12 12.85 1.73
CA ILE A 73 24.97 13.29 0.93
C ILE A 73 25.06 14.80 0.72
N ALA A 74 25.42 15.56 1.75
CA ALA A 74 25.60 17.00 1.67
C ALA A 74 26.70 17.39 0.66
N GLU A 75 27.82 16.66 0.62
CA GLU A 75 28.89 16.85 -0.37
C GLU A 75 28.42 16.56 -1.79
N LYS A 76 27.70 15.44 -2.02
CA LYS A 76 27.13 15.13 -3.33
C LYS A 76 26.20 16.23 -3.84
N VAL A 77 25.30 16.70 -2.98
CA VAL A 77 24.38 17.81 -3.30
C VAL A 77 25.17 19.09 -3.63
N ALA A 78 26.20 19.42 -2.85
CA ALA A 78 27.02 20.61 -3.10
C ALA A 78 27.83 20.54 -4.40
N ASN A 79 28.26 19.33 -4.79
CA ASN A 79 29.04 19.09 -6.01
C ASN A 79 28.16 18.87 -7.25
N GLY A 80 26.84 18.73 -7.10
CA GLY A 80 25.93 18.36 -8.19
C GLY A 80 26.18 16.94 -8.71
N GLU A 81 26.62 16.04 -7.83
CA GLU A 81 26.79 14.62 -8.16
C GLU A 81 25.44 13.90 -8.18
N PRO A 82 25.28 12.86 -9.02
CA PRO A 82 24.03 12.10 -9.07
C PRO A 82 23.72 11.46 -7.71
N LEU A 83 22.49 11.67 -7.25
CA LEU A 83 21.95 11.10 -6.03
C LEU A 83 21.23 9.79 -6.33
N MET A 84 21.52 8.75 -5.56
CA MET A 84 20.83 7.48 -5.59
C MET A 84 19.62 7.55 -4.65
N LEU A 85 18.44 7.74 -5.21
CA LEU A 85 17.17 7.78 -4.49
C LEU A 85 16.40 6.48 -4.72
N ARG A 86 15.63 6.04 -3.73
CA ARG A 86 14.82 4.83 -3.85
C ARG A 86 13.42 5.01 -3.30
N VAL A 87 12.46 4.46 -4.01
CA VAL A 87 11.04 4.49 -3.64
C VAL A 87 10.62 3.08 -3.25
N SER A 88 10.57 2.80 -1.96
CA SER A 88 10.15 1.50 -1.43
C SER A 88 8.62 1.42 -1.42
N TYR A 89 8.06 0.39 -2.05
CA TYR A 89 6.63 0.09 -2.06
C TYR A 89 6.37 -1.27 -1.41
N HIS A 90 5.33 -1.38 -0.59
CA HIS A 90 5.06 -2.58 0.21
C HIS A 90 4.66 -3.82 -0.60
N ASP A 91 4.28 -3.66 -1.87
CA ASP A 91 3.97 -4.78 -2.77
C ASP A 91 4.07 -4.36 -4.24
N VAL A 92 5.22 -4.63 -4.89
CA VAL A 92 5.45 -4.24 -6.28
C VAL A 92 4.65 -5.07 -7.30
N SER A 93 3.94 -6.11 -6.86
CA SER A 93 3.08 -6.94 -7.69
C SER A 93 1.63 -6.43 -7.76
N ASN A 94 1.26 -5.51 -6.87
CA ASN A 94 -0.07 -4.93 -6.80
C ASN A 94 -0.37 -4.09 -8.06
N GLU A 95 -1.64 -4.08 -8.48
CA GLU A 95 -2.19 -3.33 -9.63
C GLU A 95 -1.93 -1.81 -9.56
N PHE A 96 -1.69 -1.25 -8.37
CA PHE A 96 -1.30 0.16 -8.21
C PHE A 96 0.18 0.44 -8.55
N ALA A 97 1.04 -0.58 -8.47
CA ALA A 97 2.49 -0.44 -8.64
C ALA A 97 2.91 0.17 -10.00
N PRO A 98 2.27 -0.15 -11.15
CA PRO A 98 2.60 0.49 -12.43
C PRO A 98 2.39 2.01 -12.44
N PHE A 99 1.37 2.52 -11.76
CA PHE A 99 1.12 3.97 -11.69
C PHE A 99 2.17 4.68 -10.83
N ILE A 100 2.59 4.04 -9.73
CA ILE A 100 3.67 4.55 -8.90
C ILE A 100 4.98 4.56 -9.71
N LYS A 101 5.30 3.46 -10.40
CA LYS A 101 6.49 3.37 -11.29
C LYS A 101 6.50 4.49 -12.33
N GLN A 102 5.37 4.76 -12.98
CA GLN A 102 5.27 5.84 -13.95
C GLN A 102 5.60 7.21 -13.33
N GLY A 103 5.09 7.50 -12.13
CA GLY A 103 5.42 8.73 -11.40
C GLY A 103 6.90 8.80 -11.02
N VAL A 104 7.50 7.69 -10.63
CA VAL A 104 8.94 7.59 -10.31
C VAL A 104 9.79 7.82 -11.56
N GLU A 105 9.47 7.20 -12.68
CA GLU A 105 10.16 7.38 -13.97
C GLU A 105 10.04 8.82 -14.50
N GLN A 106 8.87 9.44 -14.30
CA GLN A 106 8.67 10.84 -14.62
C GLN A 106 9.55 11.74 -13.75
N ALA A 107 9.57 11.52 -12.43
CA ALA A 107 10.44 12.27 -11.52
C ALA A 107 11.94 12.09 -11.84
N ALA A 108 12.36 10.88 -12.24
CA ALA A 108 13.72 10.63 -12.70
C ALA A 108 14.11 11.53 -13.88
N THR A 109 13.18 11.72 -14.81
CA THR A 109 13.37 12.55 -16.01
C THR A 109 13.33 14.04 -15.69
N ASP A 110 12.35 14.47 -14.89
CA ASP A 110 12.10 15.89 -14.59
C ASP A 110 13.22 16.49 -13.71
N PHE A 111 13.79 15.69 -12.81
CA PHE A 111 14.81 16.13 -11.86
C PHE A 111 16.23 15.64 -12.18
N ASP A 112 16.41 14.83 -13.24
CA ASP A 112 17.70 14.23 -13.63
C ASP A 112 18.39 13.49 -12.45
N VAL A 113 17.61 12.66 -11.75
CA VAL A 113 18.05 11.90 -10.57
C VAL A 113 17.98 10.39 -10.82
N ASP A 114 18.88 9.62 -10.19
CA ASP A 114 18.81 8.16 -10.18
C ASP A 114 17.77 7.72 -9.15
N VAL A 115 16.54 7.50 -9.60
CA VAL A 115 15.44 7.02 -8.76
C VAL A 115 14.80 5.77 -9.35
N GLU A 116 14.58 4.77 -8.49
CA GLU A 116 13.94 3.51 -8.86
C GLU A 116 12.97 3.06 -7.77
N MET A 117 11.86 2.46 -8.20
CA MET A 117 10.93 1.82 -7.29
C MET A 117 11.39 0.40 -6.95
N VAL A 118 11.45 0.09 -5.66
CA VAL A 118 11.89 -1.18 -5.09
C VAL A 118 10.84 -1.69 -4.10
N GLY A 119 10.85 -2.98 -3.81
CA GLY A 119 9.93 -3.55 -2.83
C GLY A 119 9.71 -5.05 -3.01
N PRO A 120 9.17 -5.71 -1.98
CA PRO A 120 8.80 -7.12 -2.08
C PRO A 120 7.65 -7.33 -3.08
N VAL A 121 7.54 -8.55 -3.60
CA VAL A 121 6.47 -8.98 -4.52
C VAL A 121 5.17 -9.41 -3.80
N SER A 122 5.12 -9.19 -2.48
CA SER A 122 3.97 -9.44 -1.63
C SER A 122 4.12 -8.63 -0.34
N PRO A 123 3.03 -8.29 0.37
CA PRO A 123 3.10 -7.54 1.62
C PRO A 123 3.82 -8.36 2.72
N ASP A 124 5.07 -8.02 3.01
CA ASP A 124 5.90 -8.66 4.03
C ASP A 124 6.86 -7.65 4.68
N ALA A 125 6.74 -7.46 5.99
CA ALA A 125 7.50 -6.45 6.72
C ALA A 125 8.99 -6.79 6.82
N ASP A 126 9.32 -8.06 7.07
CA ASP A 126 10.71 -8.48 7.23
C ASP A 126 11.45 -8.40 5.88
N ALA A 127 10.79 -8.76 4.79
CA ALA A 127 11.32 -8.62 3.44
C ALA A 127 11.52 -7.15 3.06
N GLN A 128 10.56 -6.27 3.37
CA GLN A 128 10.69 -4.84 3.12
C GLN A 128 11.85 -4.24 3.94
N ILE A 129 11.96 -4.59 5.23
CA ILE A 129 13.06 -4.16 6.09
C ILE A 129 14.41 -4.65 5.55
N ALA A 130 14.53 -5.92 5.18
CA ALA A 130 15.76 -6.47 4.63
C ALA A 130 16.17 -5.78 3.32
N GLU A 131 15.22 -5.42 2.47
CA GLU A 131 15.50 -4.64 1.27
C GLU A 131 16.01 -3.24 1.62
N LEU A 132 15.36 -2.54 2.55
CA LEU A 132 15.82 -1.22 3.02
C LEU A 132 17.25 -1.29 3.57
N GLU A 133 17.59 -2.31 4.37
CA GLU A 133 18.96 -2.54 4.87
C GLU A 133 19.96 -2.69 3.71
N ASN A 134 19.63 -3.47 2.68
CA ASN A 134 20.49 -3.63 1.52
C ASN A 134 20.72 -2.31 0.76
N LEU A 135 19.71 -1.44 0.68
CA LEU A 135 19.82 -0.12 0.04
C LEU A 135 20.73 0.83 0.83
N VAL A 136 20.68 0.74 2.15
CA VAL A 136 21.55 1.50 3.05
C VAL A 136 22.99 1.06 2.89
N GLU A 137 23.24 -0.24 2.85
CA GLU A 137 24.56 -0.80 2.55
C GLU A 137 25.06 -0.41 1.15
N ALA A 138 24.17 -0.29 0.17
CA ALA A 138 24.48 0.19 -1.18
C ALA A 138 24.77 1.69 -1.26
N GLY A 139 24.54 2.45 -0.18
CA GLY A 139 24.83 3.88 -0.10
C GLY A 139 23.74 4.77 -0.67
N VAL A 140 22.47 4.41 -0.48
CA VAL A 140 21.31 5.26 -0.85
C VAL A 140 21.42 6.66 -0.22
N ASP A 141 21.05 7.67 -0.99
CA ASP A 141 21.10 9.10 -0.62
C ASP A 141 19.77 9.61 -0.07
N GLY A 142 18.67 8.89 -0.30
CA GLY A 142 17.35 9.24 0.22
C GLY A 142 16.30 8.18 -0.09
N LEU A 143 15.29 8.09 0.77
CA LEU A 143 14.26 7.06 0.70
C LEU A 143 12.85 7.67 0.78
N ALA A 144 11.98 7.22 -0.11
CA ALA A 144 10.53 7.37 0.02
C ALA A 144 9.92 6.01 0.33
N ILE A 145 9.17 5.88 1.42
CA ILE A 145 8.69 4.58 1.93
C ILE A 145 7.16 4.56 2.01
N SER A 146 6.55 3.59 1.34
CA SER A 146 5.17 3.17 1.63
C SER A 146 5.25 1.90 2.45
N SER A 147 4.99 2.02 3.75
CA SER A 147 5.17 0.93 4.70
C SER A 147 4.07 -0.10 4.60
N VAL A 148 4.44 -1.39 4.70
CA VAL A 148 3.47 -2.48 4.91
C VAL A 148 2.86 -2.45 6.32
N SER A 149 3.64 -1.98 7.29
CA SER A 149 3.24 -1.84 8.69
C SER A 149 3.91 -0.61 9.29
N SER A 150 3.11 0.27 9.90
CA SER A 150 3.58 1.51 10.54
C SER A 150 4.61 1.21 11.63
N ASP A 151 4.27 0.25 12.49
CA ASP A 151 4.99 -0.02 13.74
C ASP A 151 6.27 -0.82 13.49
N ALA A 152 6.24 -1.72 12.49
CA ALA A 152 7.40 -2.54 12.15
C ALA A 152 8.51 -1.72 11.47
N LEU A 153 8.15 -0.73 10.65
CA LEU A 153 9.11 0.08 9.91
C LEU A 153 9.55 1.35 10.66
N ALA A 154 8.84 1.78 11.70
CA ALA A 154 9.24 2.96 12.48
C ALA A 154 10.70 2.89 13.00
N PRO A 155 11.19 1.78 13.59
CA PRO A 155 12.56 1.71 14.10
C PRO A 155 13.65 1.89 13.04
N ILE A 156 13.44 1.36 11.83
CA ILE A 156 14.40 1.54 10.73
C ILE A 156 14.34 2.97 10.20
N ILE A 157 13.14 3.55 10.05
CA ILE A 157 12.98 4.96 9.65
C ILE A 157 13.73 5.89 10.63
N ASP A 158 13.53 5.69 11.93
CA ASP A 158 14.20 6.49 12.97
C ASP A 158 15.72 6.41 12.87
N ARG A 159 16.25 5.20 12.65
CA ARG A 159 17.68 4.98 12.48
C ARG A 159 18.23 5.71 11.25
N LEU A 160 17.54 5.62 10.11
CA LEU A 160 17.97 6.26 8.86
C LEU A 160 18.00 7.77 8.98
N VAL A 161 16.97 8.35 9.57
CA VAL A 161 16.91 9.79 9.83
C VAL A 161 18.02 10.21 10.79
N ALA A 162 18.32 9.42 11.82
CA ALA A 162 19.43 9.69 12.74
C ALA A 162 20.81 9.57 12.08
N GLU A 163 20.96 8.71 11.06
CA GLU A 163 22.17 8.59 10.23
C GLU A 163 22.29 9.75 9.21
N GLY A 164 21.31 10.64 9.14
CA GLY A 164 21.28 11.79 8.24
C GLY A 164 20.83 11.44 6.83
N ILE A 165 20.18 10.29 6.63
CA ILE A 165 19.53 9.90 5.38
C ILE A 165 18.10 10.45 5.41
N PRO A 166 17.70 11.30 4.44
CA PRO A 166 16.35 11.83 4.40
C PRO A 166 15.35 10.72 4.05
N VAL A 167 14.35 10.55 4.93
CA VAL A 167 13.26 9.58 4.73
C VAL A 167 11.93 10.32 4.74
N VAL A 168 11.15 10.15 3.68
CA VAL A 168 9.75 10.58 3.59
C VAL A 168 8.87 9.34 3.47
N THR A 169 7.63 9.40 3.96
CA THR A 169 6.67 8.32 3.69
C THR A 169 5.61 8.78 2.71
N TYR A 170 5.07 7.85 1.94
CA TYR A 170 4.04 8.14 0.95
C TYR A 170 3.01 7.02 0.88
N ASN A 171 1.78 7.37 0.49
CA ASN A 171 0.60 6.51 0.43
C ASN A 171 0.17 5.90 1.78
N THR A 172 1.08 5.22 2.47
CA THR A 172 0.95 4.73 3.85
C THR A 172 1.87 5.53 4.78
N ASP A 173 1.35 5.87 5.95
CA ASP A 173 2.00 6.75 6.91
C ASP A 173 2.71 5.94 8.04
N ASN A 174 3.78 6.51 8.60
CA ASN A 174 4.43 6.10 9.86
C ASN A 174 4.51 7.30 10.81
N PRO A 175 3.40 7.74 11.43
CA PRO A 175 3.35 9.02 12.15
C PRO A 175 4.19 9.02 13.43
N GLU A 176 4.40 7.84 14.03
CA GLU A 176 5.21 7.65 15.23
C GLU A 176 6.72 7.52 14.94
N SER A 177 7.14 7.69 13.69
CA SER A 177 8.54 7.69 13.27
C SER A 177 9.10 9.10 13.08
N ALA A 178 10.43 9.20 13.01
CA ALA A 178 11.17 10.44 12.76
C ALA A 178 11.18 10.88 11.29
N ARG A 179 10.32 10.31 10.44
CA ARG A 179 10.19 10.69 9.03
C ARG A 179 10.09 12.21 8.85
N LEU A 180 10.61 12.72 7.73
CA LEU A 180 10.65 14.15 7.44
C LEU A 180 9.33 14.71 6.90
N GLY A 181 8.46 13.84 6.37
CA GLY A 181 7.19 14.26 5.81
C GLY A 181 6.34 13.10 5.32
N PHE A 182 5.08 13.42 5.02
CA PHE A 182 4.10 12.52 4.41
C PHE A 182 3.64 13.04 3.05
N ALA A 183 3.56 12.17 2.06
CA ALA A 183 2.85 12.42 0.80
C ALA A 183 1.74 11.39 0.60
N GLY A 184 0.50 11.73 0.94
CA GLY A 184 -0.61 10.79 0.82
C GLY A 184 -1.97 11.46 0.95
N GLN A 185 -3.02 10.63 0.95
CA GLN A 185 -4.39 11.09 1.06
C GLN A 185 -4.75 11.43 2.51
N ASP A 186 -5.62 12.42 2.70
CA ASP A 186 -6.35 12.58 3.95
C ASP A 186 -7.44 11.51 4.01
N LEU A 187 -7.20 10.45 4.78
CA LEU A 187 -8.10 9.30 4.85
C LEU A 187 -9.47 9.65 5.47
N VAL A 188 -9.54 10.67 6.33
CA VAL A 188 -10.81 11.12 6.92
C VAL A 188 -11.63 11.86 5.87
N GLN A 189 -11.01 12.77 5.13
CA GLN A 189 -11.67 13.47 4.03
C GLN A 189 -12.10 12.49 2.93
N SER A 190 -11.23 11.55 2.53
CA SER A 190 -11.58 10.53 1.52
C SER A 190 -12.77 9.68 1.96
N GLY A 191 -12.82 9.29 3.25
CA GLY A 191 -13.96 8.56 3.80
C GLY A 191 -15.25 9.38 3.83
N TYR A 192 -15.16 10.67 4.15
CA TYR A 192 -16.29 11.59 4.14
C TYR A 192 -16.88 11.73 2.73
N GLU A 193 -16.05 11.96 1.72
CA GLU A 193 -16.52 12.07 0.33
C GLU A 193 -17.14 10.77 -0.17
N ALA A 194 -16.55 9.61 0.17
CA ALA A 194 -17.13 8.31 -0.16
C ALA A 194 -18.51 8.11 0.47
N ALA A 195 -18.69 8.49 1.74
CA ALA A 195 -19.96 8.39 2.44
C ALA A 195 -21.02 9.35 1.86
N LYS A 196 -20.61 10.55 1.43
CA LYS A 196 -21.49 11.52 0.76
C LYS A 196 -22.03 10.97 -0.55
N VAL A 197 -21.17 10.43 -1.41
CA VAL A 197 -21.58 9.80 -2.67
C VAL A 197 -22.53 8.62 -2.41
N LEU A 198 -22.27 7.82 -1.37
CA LEU A 198 -23.16 6.73 -1.00
C LEU A 198 -24.54 7.25 -0.56
N ALA A 199 -24.60 8.31 0.25
CA ALA A 199 -25.85 8.92 0.69
C ALA A 199 -26.67 9.49 -0.47
N ASP A 200 -26.01 10.08 -1.48
CA ASP A 200 -26.66 10.60 -2.68
C ASP A 200 -27.24 9.48 -3.59
N LEU A 201 -26.80 8.23 -3.41
CA LEU A 201 -27.25 7.07 -4.17
C LEU A 201 -28.34 6.22 -3.46
N MET A 202 -28.65 6.53 -2.19
CA MET A 202 -29.74 5.87 -1.44
C MET A 202 -31.06 6.62 -1.59
#